data_AF-A0A7V9RUA4-F1
#
_entry.id   AF-A0A7V9RUA4-F1
#
_cell.length_a   1.000
_cell.length_b   1.000
_cell.length_c   1.000
_cell.angle_alpha   90.00
_cell.angle_beta   90.00
_cell.angle_gamma   90.00
#
_symmetry.space_group_name_H-M   'P 1'
#
loop_
_entity.id
_entity.type
_entity.pdbx_description
1 polymer ?
#
loop_
_entity_poly.entity_id
_entity_poly.type
_entity_poly.pdbx_seq_one_letter_code
_entity_poly.pdbx_strand_id
1 'polypeptide(L)' 'AEGQDIQQTFEYSNFKKAGNVFFPFTNSITIQSPAGYQELVMEIKEVKLNEGVKAEEFK' A
#
# COMPACT_ATOMS: atom_id res chain seq x y z
N ALA A 1 3.45 -13.62 -28.06
CA ALA A 1 3.83 -12.94 -26.82
C ALA A 1 3.66 -13.95 -25.71
N GLU A 2 4.74 -14.64 -25.33
CA GLU A 2 4.67 -15.55 -24.18
C GLU A 2 4.50 -14.68 -22.93
N GLY A 3 3.41 -14.90 -22.20
CA GLY A 3 3.11 -14.16 -20.98
C GLY A 3 4.19 -14.49 -19.96
N GLN A 4 5.06 -13.53 -19.68
CA GLN A 4 6.01 -13.68 -18.58
C GLN A 4 5.21 -13.69 -17.28
N ASP A 5 5.29 -14.79 -16.54
CA ASP A 5 4.69 -14.89 -15.21
C ASP A 5 5.39 -13.90 -14.28
N ILE A 6 4.66 -12.85 -13.91
CA ILE A 6 5.06 -11.88 -12.89
C ILE A 6 4.27 -12.20 -11.64
N GLN A 7 4.95 -12.65 -10.58
CA GLN A 7 4.35 -12.84 -9.27
C GLN A 7 4.45 -11.54 -8.48
N GLN A 8 3.31 -11.07 -7.96
CA GLN A 8 3.24 -9.91 -7.07
C GLN A 8 2.61 -10.33 -5.75
N THR A 9 3.28 -10.02 -4.65
CA THR A 9 2.81 -10.26 -3.29
C THR A 9 2.61 -8.92 -2.59
N PHE A 10 1.44 -8.75 -1.97
CA PHE A 10 1.10 -7.57 -1.16
C PHE A 10 0.91 -8.00 0.29
N GLU A 11 1.71 -7.43 1.18
CA GLU A 11 1.63 -7.71 2.61
C GLU A 11 1.28 -6.43 3.38
N TYR A 12 0.30 -6.57 4.28
CA TYR A 12 -0.14 -5.51 5.16
C TYR A 12 0.25 -5.86 6.59
N SER A 13 0.94 -4.96 7.26
CA SER A 13 1.38 -5.19 8.63
C SER A 13 1.30 -3.91 9.47
N ASN A 14 1.64 -4.04 10.76
CA ASN A 14 1.64 -2.94 11.71
C ASN A 14 0.27 -2.22 11.78
N PHE A 15 -0.80 -2.99 11.92
CA PHE A 15 -2.15 -2.41 12.01
C PHE A 15 -2.29 -1.59 13.28
N LYS A 16 -2.72 -0.34 13.14
CA LYS A 16 -3.01 0.56 14.25
C LYS A 16 -4.42 1.10 14.12
N LYS A 17 -5.00 1.47 15.26
CA LYS A 17 -6.31 2.11 15.29
C LYS A 17 -6.17 3.54 14.77
N ALA A 18 -6.89 3.86 13.70
CA ALA A 18 -7.07 5.21 13.17
C ALA A 18 -8.56 5.55 13.29
N GLY A 19 -8.91 6.48 14.18
CA GLY A 19 -10.31 6.75 14.53
C GLY A 19 -11.06 5.48 14.98
N ASN A 20 -12.02 5.03 14.16
CA ASN A 20 -12.86 3.86 14.42
C ASN A 20 -12.49 2.61 13.60
N VAL A 21 -11.39 2.65 12.83
CA VAL A 21 -10.93 1.51 12.01
C VAL A 21 -9.52 1.07 12.39
N PHE A 22 -9.19 -0.19 12.11
CA PHE A 22 -7.80 -0.64 12.09
C PHE A 22 -7.26 -0.47 10.67
N PHE A 23 -6.09 0.16 10.55
CA PHE A 23 -5.47 0.46 9.27
C PHE A 23 -4.00 0.02 9.30
N PRO A 24 -3.46 -0.59 8.22
CA PRO A 24 -2.06 -1.01 8.17
C PRO A 24 -1.14 0.19 8.04
N PHE A 25 -0.13 0.30 8.90
CA PHE A 25 0.87 1.38 8.81
C PHE A 25 2.11 0.96 8.03
N THR A 26 2.19 -0.30 7.62
CA THR A 26 3.25 -0.83 6.78
C THR A 26 2.65 -1.63 5.65
N ASN A 27 3.09 -1.33 4.43
CA ASN A 27 2.73 -2.08 3.22
C ASN A 27 4.04 -2.57 2.59
N SER A 28 4.16 -3.87 2.35
CA SER A 28 5.25 -4.43 1.57
C SER A 28 4.72 -4.94 0.24
N ILE A 29 5.39 -4.60 -0.85
CA ILE A 29 5.08 -5.07 -2.19
C ILE A 29 6.33 -5.76 -2.71
N THR A 30 6.18 -7.04 -3.01
CA THR A 30 7.25 -7.85 -3.58
C THR A 30 6.87 -8.26 -4.99
N ILE A 31 7.73 -7.96 -5.95
CA ILE A 31 7.56 -8.30 -7.37
C ILE A 31 8.68 -9.26 -7.76
N GLN A 32 8.29 -10.45 -8.21
CA GLN A 32 9.20 -11.45 -8.76
C GLN A 32 8.87 -11.65 -10.24
N SER A 33 9.84 -11.35 -11.10
CA SER A 33 9.71 -11.45 -12.55
C SER A 33 10.99 -12.03 -13.17
N PRO A 34 10.97 -12.43 -14.45
CA PRO A 34 12.20 -12.80 -15.15
C PRO A 34 13.25 -11.67 -15.21
N ALA A 35 12.82 -10.41 -15.10
CA ALA A 35 13.71 -9.24 -15.07
C ALA A 35 14.36 -9.01 -13.69
N GLY A 36 13.94 -9.75 -12.66
CA GLY A 36 14.51 -9.68 -11.31
C GLY A 36 13.48 -9.58 -10.20
N TYR A 37 14.01 -9.44 -8.98
CA TYR A 37 13.28 -9.24 -7.74
C TYR A 37 13.26 -7.75 -7.38
N GLN A 38 12.10 -7.23 -7.01
CA GLN A 38 11.94 -5.88 -6.47
C GLN A 38 11.11 -5.94 -5.20
N GLU A 39 11.51 -5.16 -4.19
CA GLU A 39 10.77 -5.02 -2.94
C GLU A 39 10.59 -3.54 -2.64
N LEU A 40 9.35 -3.16 -2.36
CA LEU A 40 8.94 -1.82 -1.98
C LEU A 40 8.26 -1.89 -0.61
N VAL A 41 8.88 -1.26 0.38
CA VAL A 41 8.30 -1.10 1.72
C VAL A 41 7.86 0.35 1.90
N MET A 42 6.57 0.53 2.19
CA MET A 42 5.96 1.83 2.47
C MET A 42 5.55 1.90 3.94
N GLU A 43 6.09 2.89 4.65
CA GLU A 43 5.74 3.19 6.04
C GLU A 43 4.89 4.46 6.13
N ILE A 44 3.73 4.33 6.74
CA ILE A 44 2.78 5.42 6.91
C ILE A 44 3.01 6.04 8.28
N LYS A 45 3.29 7.34 8.30
CA LYS A 45 3.56 8.08 9.56
C LYS A 45 2.28 8.49 10.27
N GLU A 46 1.29 8.92 9.52
CA GLU A 46 0.04 9.47 10.05
C GLU A 46 -1.13 9.11 9.14
N VAL A 47 -2.27 8.79 9.75
CA VAL A 47 -3.54 8.58 9.05
C VAL A 47 -4.58 9.48 9.71
N LYS A 48 -5.18 10.36 8.92
CA LYS A 48 -6.23 11.27 9.38
C LYS A 48 -7.54 10.94 8.69
N LEU A 49 -8.62 10.82 9.45
CA LEU A 49 -9.92 10.40 8.96
C LEU A 49 -10.92 11.56 9.08
N ASN A 50 -11.72 11.74 8.03
CA ASN A 50 -12.81 12.71 7.98
C ASN A 50 -12.37 14.17 8.28
N GLU A 51 -11.17 14.59 7.88
CA GLU A 51 -10.69 15.99 8.06
C GLU A 51 -11.39 17.03 7.16
N GLY A 52 -12.58 16.71 6.65
CA GLY A 52 -13.34 17.66 5.83
C GLY A 52 -12.69 17.95 4.48
N VAL A 53 -12.05 16.94 3.88
CA VAL A 53 -11.57 17.03 2.49
C VAL A 53 -12.74 17.40 1.57
N LYS A 54 -12.59 18.48 0.83
CA LYS A 54 -13.64 19.04 -0.03
C LYS A 54 -13.53 18.47 -1.43
N ALA A 55 -14.66 18.35 -2.12
CA ALA A 55 -14.68 17.84 -3.50
C ALA A 55 -13.78 18.65 -4.45
N GLU A 56 -13.60 19.94 -4.17
CA GLU A 56 -12.73 20.83 -4.94
C GLU A 56 -11.24 20.47 -4.87
N GLU A 57 -10.81 19.72 -3.85
CA GLU A 57 -9.40 19.31 -3.66
C GLU A 57 -8.99 18.11 -4.54
N PHE A 58 -9.94 17.51 -5.26
CA PHE A 58 -9.73 16.35 -6.14
C PHE A 58 -9.74 16.71 -7.64
N LYS A 59 -9.76 18.00 -7.99
CA LYS A 59 -9.77 18.49 -9.38
C LYS A 59 -8.38 18.60 -9.99
#